data_AF-A0A839TLX0-F1
#
_entry.id   AF-A0A839TLX0-F1
#
_cell.length_a   1.000
_cell.length_b   1.000
_cell.length_c   1.000
_cell.angle_alpha   90.00
_cell.angle_beta   90.00
_cell.angle_gamma   90.00
#
_symmetry.space_group_name_H-M   'P 1'
#
loop_
_entity.id
_entity.type
_entity.pdbx_description
1 polymer ?
#
loop_
_entity_poly.entity_id
_entity_poly.type
_entity_poly.pdbx_seq_one_letter_code
_entity_poly.pdbx_strand_id
1 'polypeptide(L)'
;MKTLYLDCFSGISGDMFIGALLDAGGDAQRMQKELQKLNIEEEYTLQWSKVNKNGITATKFDVHLQEAQEKGPVHSHEDHLAVDGSGEVHHGHDGAHLHSHSHEHNHEQNDGHDHSHEHVHDNHHDHAHDPHEHIHHHHAHDDHDHDHAHHKHSHNHHHHSHEHSHSHSHHHHHHRAYKDIVQMIDAAGFEEQVRDTALRIFKLIGEAEGKIHGVPLDEVHFHEVGAVDSIVDIVGASILIHQMGIEAIHSSPVPVGMGKIRIDHGIYPVPAPATLEILKGVPLEASDVRFELTTPTGAAIVSVLAQQYGPIPSIKVSAIGYGAGTKTFADRPNVLRVIVGE
;
A
#
# COMPACT_ATOMS: atom_id res chain seq x y z
N MET A 1 -7.23 -33.34 -15.33
CA MET A 1 -6.53 -32.07 -15.54
C MET A 1 -6.45 -31.40 -14.19
N LYS A 2 -5.24 -31.24 -13.65
CA LYS A 2 -5.07 -30.70 -12.29
C LYS A 2 -5.45 -29.22 -12.29
N THR A 3 -6.53 -28.91 -11.56
CA THR A 3 -7.15 -27.59 -11.53
C THR A 3 -6.92 -26.92 -10.19
N LEU A 4 -6.57 -25.63 -10.22
CA LEU A 4 -6.52 -24.74 -9.06
C LEU A 4 -7.69 -23.76 -9.14
N TYR A 5 -8.53 -23.73 -8.12
CA TYR A 5 -9.57 -22.71 -7.98
C TYR A 5 -9.15 -21.70 -6.91
N LEU A 6 -9.14 -20.42 -7.28
CA LEU A 6 -8.87 -19.28 -6.41
C LEU A 6 -10.18 -18.75 -5.86
N ASP A 7 -10.42 -19.02 -4.58
CA ASP A 7 -11.56 -18.49 -3.87
C ASP A 7 -11.16 -17.19 -3.16
N CYS A 8 -11.37 -16.08 -3.86
CA CYS A 8 -10.91 -14.75 -3.50
C CYS A 8 -11.85 -14.05 -2.52
N PHE A 9 -12.71 -14.76 -1.77
CA PHE A 9 -13.76 -14.18 -0.93
C PHE A 9 -13.31 -13.09 0.07
N SER A 10 -12.02 -13.06 0.44
CA SER A 10 -11.41 -12.03 1.32
C SER A 10 -10.33 -11.20 0.62
N GLY A 11 -10.27 -11.23 -0.71
CA GLY A 11 -9.25 -10.58 -1.50
C GLY A 11 -8.07 -11.49 -1.88
N ILE A 12 -7.06 -10.88 -2.50
CA ILE A 12 -5.85 -11.55 -2.96
C ILE A 12 -4.67 -10.58 -2.97
N SER A 13 -3.53 -11.06 -2.47
CA SER A 13 -2.21 -10.43 -2.58
C SER A 13 -1.15 -11.50 -2.90
N GLY A 14 0.06 -11.08 -3.24
CA GLY A 14 1.15 -11.99 -3.61
C GLY A 14 1.50 -12.97 -2.48
N ASP A 15 1.75 -12.44 -1.28
CA ASP A 15 2.01 -13.21 -0.06
C ASP A 15 0.87 -14.18 0.30
N MET A 16 -0.39 -13.75 0.17
CA MET A 16 -1.56 -14.61 0.36
C MET A 16 -1.59 -15.74 -0.66
N PHE A 17 -1.22 -15.47 -1.92
CA PHE A 17 -1.19 -16.48 -2.96
C PHE A 17 -0.11 -17.52 -2.71
N ILE A 18 1.13 -17.10 -2.42
CA ILE A 18 2.22 -18.01 -2.04
C ILE A 18 1.82 -18.83 -0.81
N GLY A 19 1.36 -18.18 0.26
CA GLY A 19 0.94 -18.85 1.49
C GLY A 19 -0.11 -19.93 1.23
N ALA A 20 -1.10 -19.64 0.39
CA ALA A 20 -2.16 -20.58 0.06
C ALA A 20 -1.63 -21.78 -0.75
N LEU A 21 -0.74 -21.57 -1.70
CA LEU A 21 -0.10 -22.65 -2.48
C LEU A 21 0.79 -23.54 -1.60
N LEU A 22 1.57 -22.95 -0.70
CA LEU A 22 2.37 -23.68 0.27
C LEU A 22 1.48 -24.53 1.21
N ASP A 23 0.36 -23.96 1.67
CA ASP A 23 -0.60 -24.70 2.49
C ASP A 23 -1.26 -25.86 1.74
N ALA A 24 -1.50 -25.68 0.43
CA ALA A 24 -2.06 -26.71 -0.45
C ALA A 24 -1.04 -27.81 -0.85
N GLY A 25 0.18 -27.79 -0.31
CA GLY A 25 1.21 -28.81 -0.53
C GLY A 25 2.32 -28.42 -1.50
N GLY A 26 2.46 -27.13 -1.86
CA GLY A 26 3.64 -26.61 -2.54
C GLY A 26 4.90 -26.77 -1.67
N ASP A 27 6.04 -27.11 -2.28
CA ASP A 27 7.29 -27.33 -1.54
C ASP A 27 8.12 -26.03 -1.47
N ALA A 28 8.11 -25.44 -0.28
CA ALA A 28 8.75 -24.17 0.04
C ALA A 28 10.27 -24.21 -0.14
N GLN A 29 10.93 -25.34 0.17
CA GLN A 29 12.38 -25.46 0.06
C GLN A 29 12.82 -25.43 -1.39
N ARG A 30 12.09 -26.09 -2.29
CA ARG A 30 12.35 -26.01 -3.73
C ARG A 30 12.06 -24.59 -4.27
N MET A 31 10.98 -23.95 -3.84
CA MET A 31 10.71 -22.55 -4.21
C MET A 31 11.87 -21.63 -3.79
N GLN A 32 12.30 -21.70 -2.52
CA GLN A 32 13.41 -20.90 -2.01
C GLN A 32 14.71 -21.15 -2.79
N LYS A 33 15.02 -22.41 -3.12
CA LYS A 33 16.20 -22.77 -3.91
C LYS A 33 16.14 -22.19 -5.32
N GLU A 34 14.98 -22.21 -5.96
CA GLU A 34 14.81 -21.62 -7.29
C GLU A 34 14.93 -20.10 -7.26
N LEU A 35 14.38 -19.43 -6.23
CA LEU A 35 14.50 -17.98 -6.06
C LEU A 35 15.95 -17.49 -5.92
N GLN A 36 16.88 -18.30 -5.41
CA GLN A 36 18.31 -17.97 -5.33
C GLN A 36 18.93 -17.69 -6.72
N LYS A 37 18.32 -18.18 -7.80
CA LYS A 37 18.81 -17.93 -9.16
C LYS A 37 18.72 -16.46 -9.59
N LEU A 38 17.92 -15.65 -8.88
CA LEU A 38 17.83 -14.21 -9.12
C LEU A 38 19.08 -13.45 -8.63
N ASN A 39 19.95 -14.07 -7.83
CA ASN A 39 21.14 -13.45 -7.24
C ASN A 39 20.84 -12.18 -6.41
N ILE A 40 19.75 -12.22 -5.64
CA ILE A 40 19.31 -11.14 -4.74
C ILE A 40 19.04 -11.66 -3.31
N GLU A 41 19.57 -12.83 -2.97
CA GLU A 41 19.38 -13.50 -1.67
C GLU A 41 19.97 -12.75 -0.48
N GLU A 42 20.90 -11.80 -0.71
CA GLU A 42 21.42 -10.92 0.32
C GLU A 42 20.43 -9.81 0.69
N GLU A 43 19.42 -9.53 -0.14
CA GLU A 43 18.47 -8.44 0.08
C GLU A 43 17.28 -8.85 0.95
N TYR A 44 17.06 -10.14 1.19
CA TYR A 44 15.89 -10.60 1.95
C TYR A 44 16.13 -11.92 2.70
N THR A 45 15.20 -12.22 3.59
CA THR A 45 15.00 -13.56 4.14
C THR A 45 13.54 -13.96 4.01
N LEU A 46 13.28 -15.24 3.80
CA LEU A 46 11.92 -15.77 3.71
C LEU A 46 11.53 -16.41 5.03
N GLN A 47 10.33 -16.07 5.49
CA GLN A 47 9.71 -16.71 6.63
C GLN A 47 8.32 -17.18 6.24
N TRP A 48 7.95 -18.37 6.70
CA TRP A 48 6.56 -18.83 6.63
C TRP A 48 6.19 -19.57 7.89
N SER A 49 4.96 -19.35 8.36
CA SER A 49 4.47 -19.92 9.61
C SER A 49 2.96 -20.14 9.58
N LYS A 50 2.45 -20.96 10.50
CA LYS A 50 1.02 -21.11 10.71
C LYS A 50 0.49 -20.00 11.61
N VAL A 51 -0.55 -19.33 11.16
CA VAL A 51 -1.26 -18.29 11.90
C VAL A 51 -2.75 -18.61 11.95
N ASN A 52 -3.44 -18.11 12.97
CA ASN A 52 -4.90 -18.16 13.03
C ASN A 52 -5.47 -16.79 12.64
N LYS A 53 -6.31 -16.75 11.61
CA LYS A 53 -7.06 -15.56 11.18
C LYS A 53 -8.55 -15.83 11.40
N ASN A 54 -9.10 -15.27 12.47
CA ASN A 54 -10.51 -15.41 12.85
C ASN A 54 -11.04 -16.85 12.80
N GLY A 55 -10.31 -17.80 13.39
CA GLY A 55 -10.67 -19.22 13.44
C GLY A 55 -10.11 -20.07 12.31
N ILE A 56 -9.61 -19.48 11.22
CA ILE A 56 -8.99 -20.21 10.11
C ILE A 56 -7.48 -20.29 10.32
N THR A 57 -6.94 -21.52 10.38
CA THR A 57 -5.50 -21.75 10.32
C THR A 57 -5.03 -21.56 8.88
N ALA A 58 -4.10 -20.65 8.66
CA ALA A 58 -3.54 -20.31 7.36
C ALA A 58 -2.01 -20.24 7.42
N THR A 59 -1.35 -20.37 6.27
CA THR A 59 0.08 -20.10 6.13
C THR A 59 0.27 -18.61 5.89
N LYS A 60 1.00 -17.95 6.79
CA LYS A 60 1.54 -16.61 6.54
C LYS A 60 2.90 -16.77 5.87
N PHE A 61 3.10 -16.07 4.75
CA PHE A 61 4.37 -15.92 4.07
C PHE A 61 4.83 -14.47 4.22
N ASP A 62 6.08 -14.27 4.59
CA ASP A 62 6.68 -12.97 4.83
C ASP A 62 8.06 -12.91 4.14
N VAL A 63 8.30 -11.79 3.46
CA VAL A 63 9.61 -11.42 2.92
C VAL A 63 10.17 -10.34 3.83
N HIS A 64 11.28 -10.62 4.49
CA HIS A 64 11.94 -9.68 5.39
C HIS A 64 13.16 -9.11 4.69
N LEU A 65 13.10 -7.83 4.33
CA LEU A 65 14.20 -7.13 3.70
C LEU A 65 15.39 -7.00 4.66
N GLN A 66 16.60 -7.22 4.14
CA GLN A 66 17.84 -6.94 4.85
C GLN A 66 18.26 -5.50 4.58
N GLU A 67 18.64 -4.75 5.62
CA GLU A 67 19.20 -3.41 5.44
C GLU A 67 20.55 -3.53 4.71
N ALA A 68 20.73 -2.75 3.65
CA ALA A 68 22.03 -2.59 3.04
C ALA A 68 22.98 -2.01 4.09
N GLN A 69 24.02 -2.75 4.45
CA GLN A 69 25.10 -2.19 5.25
C GLN A 69 25.73 -1.04 4.46
N GLU A 70 25.52 0.20 4.89
CA GLU A 70 26.27 1.34 4.41
C GLU A 70 27.76 1.04 4.59
N LYS A 71 28.47 0.79 3.49
CA LYS A 71 29.94 0.76 3.50
C LYS A 71 30.44 2.19 3.70
N GLY A 72 30.60 2.62 4.95
CA GLY A 72 31.45 3.77 5.29
C GLY A 72 32.90 3.52 4.85
N PRO A 73 33.74 4.56 4.64
CA PRO A 73 33.67 5.84 5.35
C PRO A 73 33.51 7.06 4.41
N VAL A 74 32.66 8.00 4.82
CA VAL A 74 32.80 9.39 4.36
C VAL A 74 34.00 9.97 5.10
N HIS A 75 35.06 10.29 4.37
CA HIS A 75 36.20 11.04 4.89
C HIS A 75 35.71 12.35 5.50
N SER A 76 35.78 12.48 6.82
CA SER A 76 35.78 13.77 7.48
C SER A 76 37.06 14.49 7.07
N HIS A 77 36.94 15.46 6.17
CA HIS A 77 37.98 16.46 5.99
C HIS A 77 38.01 17.31 7.27
N GLU A 78 38.95 17.00 8.16
CA GLU A 78 39.46 17.98 9.12
C GLU A 78 40.25 19.03 8.32
N ASP A 79 39.61 20.15 7.99
CA ASP A 79 40.32 21.29 7.44
C ASP A 79 41.06 22.02 8.57
N HIS A 80 42.38 21.90 8.51
CA HIS A 80 43.32 22.63 9.33
C HIS A 80 43.23 24.14 9.05
N LEU A 81 42.96 24.91 10.11
CA LEU A 81 43.14 26.36 10.12
C LEU A 81 44.63 26.70 9.94
N ALA A 82 44.95 27.37 8.84
CA ALA A 82 46.17 28.15 8.66
C ALA A 82 45.79 29.58 8.25
N VAL A 83 46.44 30.54 8.91
CA VAL A 83 46.20 31.98 8.87
C VAL A 83 47.08 32.66 7.81
N ASP A 84 46.47 33.41 6.89
CA ASP A 84 46.72 34.81 6.46
C ASP A 84 45.85 35.04 5.19
N GLY A 85 45.48 36.22 4.68
CA GLY A 85 45.74 37.62 4.97
C GLY A 85 44.82 38.46 4.05
N SER A 86 44.39 39.63 4.55
CA SER A 86 43.89 40.82 3.82
C SER A 86 42.94 40.67 2.61
N GLY A 87 41.71 41.20 2.76
CA GLY A 87 40.87 41.57 1.63
C GLY A 87 39.48 42.04 2.04
N GLU A 88 39.33 43.35 2.26
CA GLU A 88 38.03 44.02 2.41
C GLU A 88 37.20 43.89 1.12
N VAL A 89 35.95 43.42 1.20
CA VAL A 89 34.88 43.83 0.29
C VAL A 89 33.52 43.80 1.01
N HIS A 90 32.86 44.96 1.07
CA HIS A 90 31.47 45.17 1.45
C HIS A 90 30.49 44.73 0.35
N HIS A 91 29.31 44.22 0.71
CA HIS A 91 27.95 44.36 0.12
C HIS A 91 27.09 43.24 0.76
N GLY A 92 25.89 43.40 1.33
CA GLY A 92 24.83 44.41 1.21
C GLY A 92 23.61 43.79 0.51
N HIS A 93 22.63 43.32 1.31
CA HIS A 93 21.16 43.25 1.10
C HIS A 93 20.46 41.92 1.47
N ASP A 94 19.60 42.03 2.47
CA ASP A 94 18.15 41.75 2.52
C ASP A 94 17.56 40.50 1.84
N GLY A 95 16.86 39.71 2.66
CA GLY A 95 15.94 38.67 2.22
C GLY A 95 15.23 37.98 3.38
N ALA A 96 14.37 38.72 4.09
CA ALA A 96 13.49 38.16 5.12
C ALA A 96 12.37 37.34 4.45
N HIS A 97 12.33 36.03 4.70
CA HIS A 97 11.15 35.20 4.44
C HIS A 97 10.52 34.77 5.77
N LEU A 98 9.35 35.34 6.03
CA LEU A 98 8.45 35.02 7.13
C LEU A 98 7.72 33.71 6.81
N HIS A 99 7.86 32.70 7.67
CA HIS A 99 6.99 31.52 7.66
C HIS A 99 5.82 31.75 8.60
N SER A 100 4.60 31.82 8.05
CA SER A 100 3.34 31.77 8.79
C SER A 100 2.89 30.31 8.94
N HIS A 101 2.75 29.83 10.18
CA HIS A 101 2.08 28.56 10.47
C HIS A 101 0.74 28.84 11.16
N SER A 102 -0.35 28.40 10.52
CA SER A 102 -1.69 28.32 11.09
C SER A 102 -1.85 26.99 11.82
N HIS A 103 -2.11 27.03 13.13
CA HIS A 103 -2.50 25.86 13.91
C HIS A 103 -4.00 25.93 14.20
N GLU A 104 -4.75 24.96 13.70
CA GLU A 104 -6.09 24.64 14.17
C GLU A 104 -5.97 23.68 15.36
N HIS A 105 -6.49 24.08 16.51
CA HIS A 105 -6.65 23.23 17.69
C HIS A 105 -8.10 22.73 17.75
N ASN A 106 -8.29 21.42 17.65
CA ASN A 106 -9.56 20.78 17.96
C ASN A 106 -9.44 20.15 19.35
N HIS A 107 -10.14 20.72 20.33
CA HIS A 107 -10.23 20.16 21.68
C HIS A 107 -11.50 19.29 21.77
N GLU A 108 -11.33 17.98 21.87
CA GLU A 108 -12.36 17.11 22.44
C GLU A 108 -12.24 17.17 23.96
N GLN A 109 -13.18 17.86 24.62
CA GLN A 109 -13.40 17.70 26.05
C GLN A 109 -14.49 16.67 26.28
N ASN A 110 -14.12 15.62 26.98
CA ASN A 110 -14.98 14.61 27.55
C ASN A 110 -15.39 15.08 28.95
N ASP A 111 -16.62 15.54 29.12
CA ASP A 111 -17.25 15.65 30.44
C ASP A 111 -18.70 15.22 30.33
N GLY A 112 -19.02 14.15 31.06
CA GLY A 112 -20.36 13.59 31.14
C GLY A 112 -21.24 14.40 32.08
N HIS A 113 -22.44 14.75 31.62
CA HIS A 113 -23.59 14.98 32.46
C HIS A 113 -24.88 14.52 31.77
N ASP A 114 -25.57 13.61 32.45
CA ASP A 114 -26.94 13.17 32.19
C ASP A 114 -27.91 14.28 32.56
N HIS A 115 -28.78 14.70 31.62
CA HIS A 115 -30.13 15.18 31.93
C HIS A 115 -31.06 14.93 30.74
N SER A 116 -32.12 14.17 31.02
CA SER A 116 -33.30 13.99 30.19
C SER A 116 -34.24 15.19 30.32
N HIS A 117 -34.80 15.65 29.19
CA HIS A 117 -36.12 16.30 29.16
C HIS A 117 -36.69 16.26 27.72
N GLU A 118 -37.84 15.59 27.59
CA GLU A 118 -38.73 15.68 26.44
C GLU A 118 -39.44 17.04 26.42
N HIS A 119 -39.53 17.67 25.25
CA HIS A 119 -40.63 18.57 24.93
C HIS A 119 -41.02 18.44 23.45
N VAL A 120 -42.27 18.01 23.25
CA VAL A 120 -43.03 18.05 22.00
C VAL A 120 -43.57 19.47 21.82
N HIS A 121 -43.40 20.06 20.65
CA HIS A 121 -44.33 21.07 20.14
C HIS A 121 -44.41 21.02 18.60
N ASP A 122 -45.58 20.61 18.12
CA ASP A 122 -46.12 20.95 16.81
C ASP A 122 -46.21 22.46 16.64
N ASN A 123 -45.92 22.96 15.44
CA ASN A 123 -46.77 23.92 14.73
C ASN A 123 -46.34 24.09 13.27
N HIS A 124 -47.31 23.85 12.38
CA HIS A 124 -47.32 24.31 11.00
C HIS A 124 -47.14 25.82 10.89
N HIS A 125 -46.48 26.27 9.82
CA HIS A 125 -47.00 27.32 8.94
C HIS A 125 -46.25 27.30 7.59
N ASP A 126 -47.01 27.08 6.51
CA ASP A 126 -46.64 27.40 5.13
C ASP A 126 -46.47 28.91 4.98
N HIS A 127 -45.49 29.36 4.19
CA HIS A 127 -45.67 30.40 3.16
C HIS A 127 -44.46 30.44 2.21
N ALA A 128 -44.76 30.27 0.92
CA ALA A 128 -43.86 30.48 -0.20
C ALA A 128 -43.79 31.97 -0.57
N HIS A 129 -42.61 32.48 -0.91
CA HIS A 129 -42.42 33.59 -1.84
C HIS A 129 -41.04 33.51 -2.52
N ASP A 130 -41.06 33.63 -3.85
CA ASP A 130 -39.93 33.67 -4.80
C ASP A 130 -39.46 35.14 -4.99
N PRO A 131 -38.47 35.49 -5.85
CA PRO A 131 -37.27 36.20 -5.45
C PRO A 131 -37.22 37.65 -5.94
N HIS A 132 -36.48 38.53 -5.26
CA HIS A 132 -36.12 39.83 -5.80
C HIS A 132 -34.68 40.22 -5.48
N GLU A 133 -33.91 40.43 -6.55
CA GLU A 133 -32.64 41.17 -6.55
C GLU A 133 -32.88 42.67 -6.32
N HIS A 134 -31.96 43.35 -5.62
CA HIS A 134 -31.10 44.41 -6.17
C HIS A 134 -30.36 45.23 -5.08
N ILE A 135 -29.03 45.24 -5.24
CA ILE A 135 -28.10 46.39 -5.31
C ILE A 135 -27.78 47.23 -4.05
N HIS A 136 -26.45 47.38 -3.89
CA HIS A 136 -25.62 48.13 -2.95
C HIS A 136 -26.01 49.58 -2.62
N HIS A 137 -25.69 50.00 -1.39
CA HIS A 137 -25.10 51.31 -1.14
C HIS A 137 -24.11 51.29 0.05
N HIS A 138 -22.94 51.88 -0.17
CA HIS A 138 -21.91 52.22 0.81
C HIS A 138 -22.42 53.27 1.81
N HIS A 139 -21.99 53.20 3.07
CA HIS A 139 -21.50 54.37 3.82
C HIS A 139 -20.54 53.97 4.95
N ALA A 140 -19.56 54.84 5.17
CA ALA A 140 -18.42 54.75 6.07
C ALA A 140 -18.76 55.18 7.51
N HIS A 141 -17.71 55.16 8.37
CA HIS A 141 -17.60 55.63 9.77
C HIS A 141 -17.84 54.51 10.81
N ASP A 142 -17.04 54.29 11.85
CA ASP A 142 -16.02 55.12 12.53
C ASP A 142 -14.94 54.24 13.18
N ASP A 143 -13.76 54.86 13.36
CA ASP A 143 -12.61 54.37 14.12
C ASP A 143 -12.94 54.16 15.62
N HIS A 144 -12.56 53.00 16.16
CA HIS A 144 -12.46 52.78 17.59
C HIS A 144 -11.06 52.29 17.96
N ASP A 145 -10.26 53.24 18.45
CA ASP A 145 -9.04 53.00 19.23
C ASP A 145 -9.41 52.27 20.54
N HIS A 146 -8.80 51.10 20.76
CA HIS A 146 -8.79 50.43 22.05
C HIS A 146 -7.34 50.26 22.53
N ASP A 147 -6.98 51.16 23.44
CA ASP A 147 -5.80 51.11 24.31
C ASP A 147 -5.96 49.93 25.29
N HIS A 148 -5.14 48.89 25.14
CA HIS A 148 -5.06 47.80 26.12
C HIS A 148 -3.67 47.69 26.73
N ALA A 149 -3.59 48.18 27.97
CA ALA A 149 -2.46 48.06 28.86
C ALA A 149 -2.06 46.59 29.09
N HIS A 150 -0.79 46.30 28.87
CA HIS A 150 -0.19 44.99 29.08
C HIS A 150 -0.15 44.59 30.56
N HIS A 151 -0.98 43.63 30.97
CA HIS A 151 -0.76 42.86 32.18
C HIS A 151 0.23 41.72 31.92
N LYS A 152 1.42 41.82 32.53
CA LYS A 152 2.43 40.77 32.55
C LYS A 152 1.94 39.60 33.41
N HIS A 153 1.49 38.53 32.77
CA HIS A 153 1.34 37.23 33.41
C HIS A 153 2.62 36.41 33.21
N SER A 154 3.33 36.18 34.30
CA SER A 154 4.42 35.21 34.39
C SER A 154 3.79 33.81 34.45
N HIS A 155 3.89 33.07 33.34
CA HIS A 155 3.62 31.64 33.34
C HIS A 155 4.95 30.90 33.37
N ASN A 156 5.14 30.15 34.44
CA ASN A 156 6.25 29.25 34.65
C ASN A 156 6.06 28.05 33.71
N HIS A 157 6.77 28.02 32.58
CA HIS A 157 6.70 26.93 31.63
C HIS A 157 7.40 25.69 32.20
N HIS A 158 6.62 24.71 32.63
CA HIS A 158 7.12 23.35 32.82
C HIS A 158 7.43 22.76 31.44
N HIS A 159 8.72 22.62 31.15
CA HIS A 159 9.22 21.82 30.03
C HIS A 159 8.85 20.36 30.27
N HIS A 160 7.80 19.88 29.60
CA HIS A 160 7.60 18.45 29.39
C HIS A 160 8.26 18.09 28.06
N SER A 161 9.44 17.48 28.15
CA SER A 161 10.07 16.76 27.06
C SER A 161 9.24 15.52 26.77
N HIS A 162 8.34 15.60 25.80
CA HIS A 162 7.76 14.40 25.20
C HIS A 162 8.70 13.93 24.10
N GLU A 163 9.47 12.88 24.40
CA GLU A 163 10.09 12.04 23.39
C GLU A 163 8.97 11.32 22.63
N HIS A 164 8.63 11.84 21.45
CA HIS A 164 7.84 11.11 20.48
C HIS A 164 8.79 10.29 19.62
N SER A 165 8.96 9.02 19.98
CA SER A 165 9.56 8.00 19.10
C SER A 165 8.56 7.63 18.00
N HIS A 166 8.44 8.51 17.00
CA HIS A 166 7.86 8.10 15.73
C HIS A 166 8.92 7.28 14.98
N SER A 167 8.89 5.96 15.15
CA SER A 167 9.59 5.06 14.24
C SER A 167 8.82 4.99 12.92
N HIS A 168 8.88 6.06 12.13
CA HIS A 168 8.66 5.92 10.71
C HIS A 168 9.95 5.34 10.15
N SER A 169 9.97 4.01 10.03
CA SER A 169 10.98 3.35 9.24
C SER A 169 10.71 3.68 7.77
N HIS A 170 11.21 4.83 7.33
CA HIS A 170 11.36 5.13 5.92
C HIS A 170 12.56 4.33 5.43
N HIS A 171 12.36 3.03 5.20
CA HIS A 171 13.34 2.26 4.46
C HIS A 171 13.36 2.81 3.04
N HIS A 172 14.51 3.32 2.61
CA HIS A 172 14.78 3.63 1.22
C HIS A 172 14.76 2.30 0.43
N HIS A 173 13.57 1.91 -0.04
CA HIS A 173 13.41 0.72 -0.85
C HIS A 173 14.11 0.96 -2.20
N HIS A 174 14.98 0.03 -2.61
CA HIS A 174 15.53 0.02 -3.95
C HIS A 174 14.43 -0.36 -4.95
N HIS A 175 13.74 0.64 -5.48
CA HIS A 175 12.77 0.45 -6.55
C HIS A 175 13.50 0.15 -7.87
N ARG A 176 13.20 -1.00 -8.48
CA ARG A 176 13.79 -1.42 -9.78
C ARG A 176 12.92 -0.99 -10.95
N ALA A 177 13.55 -0.67 -12.08
CA ALA A 177 12.83 -0.42 -13.32
C ALA A 177 12.33 -1.73 -13.94
N TYR A 178 11.28 -1.65 -14.76
CA TYR A 178 10.73 -2.82 -15.46
C TYR A 178 11.80 -3.58 -16.27
N LYS A 179 12.66 -2.84 -17.00
CA LYS A 179 13.76 -3.41 -17.79
C LYS A 179 14.73 -4.24 -16.95
N ASP A 180 15.06 -3.79 -15.75
CA ASP A 180 16.01 -4.46 -14.87
C ASP A 180 15.44 -5.79 -14.37
N ILE A 181 14.15 -5.79 -14.01
CA ILE A 181 13.44 -7.01 -13.55
C ILE A 181 13.37 -8.03 -14.69
N VAL A 182 13.04 -7.61 -15.91
CA VAL A 182 12.99 -8.50 -17.08
C VAL A 182 14.36 -9.13 -17.32
N GLN A 183 15.42 -8.32 -17.35
CA GLN A 183 16.78 -8.82 -17.54
C GLN A 183 17.21 -9.79 -16.45
N MET A 184 16.87 -9.51 -15.19
CA MET A 184 17.14 -10.38 -14.05
C MET A 184 16.47 -11.75 -14.23
N ILE A 185 15.19 -11.77 -14.59
CA ILE A 185 14.42 -13.01 -14.80
C ILE A 185 14.94 -13.80 -16.01
N ASP A 186 15.26 -13.12 -17.12
CA ASP A 186 15.80 -13.75 -18.33
C ASP A 186 17.18 -14.39 -18.09
N ALA A 187 18.03 -13.74 -17.29
CA ALA A 187 19.38 -14.21 -16.98
C ALA A 187 19.43 -15.31 -15.90
N ALA A 188 18.39 -15.46 -15.09
CA ALA A 188 18.38 -16.37 -13.93
C ALA A 188 18.38 -17.87 -14.29
N GLY A 189 18.05 -18.25 -15.53
CA GLY A 189 18.04 -19.67 -15.92
C GLY A 189 16.91 -20.48 -15.27
N PHE A 190 15.73 -19.86 -15.15
CA PHE A 190 14.49 -20.55 -14.80
C PHE A 190 14.03 -21.51 -15.89
N GLU A 191 13.17 -22.45 -15.52
CA GLU A 191 12.37 -23.18 -16.49
C GLU A 191 11.52 -22.21 -17.32
N GLU A 192 11.37 -22.49 -18.62
CA GLU A 192 10.69 -21.61 -19.58
C GLU A 192 9.30 -21.19 -19.10
N GLN A 193 8.51 -22.14 -18.58
CA GLN A 193 7.17 -21.84 -18.08
C GLN A 193 7.18 -20.89 -16.88
N VAL A 194 8.15 -21.02 -15.97
CA VAL A 194 8.30 -20.15 -14.80
C VAL A 194 8.68 -18.74 -15.23
N ARG A 195 9.68 -18.62 -16.10
CA ARG A 195 10.12 -17.35 -16.69
C ARG A 195 8.97 -16.63 -17.39
N ASP A 196 8.28 -17.33 -18.29
CA ASP A 196 7.24 -16.75 -19.13
C ASP A 196 6.01 -16.34 -18.31
N THR A 197 5.66 -17.10 -17.27
CA THR A 197 4.60 -16.69 -16.34
C THR A 197 4.98 -15.43 -15.56
N ALA A 198 6.18 -15.38 -14.96
CA ALA A 198 6.62 -14.21 -14.21
C ALA A 198 6.68 -12.95 -15.08
N LEU A 199 7.25 -13.06 -16.29
CA LEU A 199 7.34 -11.93 -17.23
C LEU A 199 5.96 -11.44 -17.69
N ARG A 200 4.98 -12.34 -17.89
CA ARG A 200 3.60 -11.93 -18.22
C ARG A 200 2.95 -11.14 -17.09
N ILE A 201 3.15 -11.56 -15.84
CA ILE A 201 2.63 -10.85 -14.66
C ILE A 201 3.27 -9.47 -14.56
N PHE A 202 4.61 -9.39 -14.59
CA PHE A 202 5.31 -8.10 -14.56
C PHE A 202 4.94 -7.18 -15.72
N LYS A 203 4.77 -7.72 -16.92
CA LYS A 203 4.35 -6.95 -18.08
C LYS A 203 2.98 -6.32 -17.87
N LEU A 204 2.00 -7.07 -17.36
CA LEU A 204 0.66 -6.53 -17.10
C LEU A 204 0.68 -5.40 -16.06
N ILE A 205 1.46 -5.56 -14.99
CA ILE A 205 1.64 -4.50 -13.99
C ILE A 205 2.32 -3.28 -14.61
N GLY A 206 3.41 -3.48 -15.36
CA GLY A 206 4.14 -2.41 -16.03
C GLY A 206 3.29 -1.64 -17.03
N GLU A 207 2.44 -2.32 -17.80
CA GLU A 207 1.51 -1.67 -18.73
C GLU A 207 0.47 -0.82 -17.99
N ALA A 208 -0.03 -1.31 -16.85
CA ALA A 208 -0.95 -0.55 -16.01
C ALA A 208 -0.27 0.67 -15.39
N GLU A 209 0.89 0.51 -14.76
CA GLU A 209 1.64 1.64 -14.18
C GLU A 209 2.06 2.66 -15.24
N GLY A 210 2.60 2.22 -16.38
CA GLY A 210 2.96 3.10 -17.49
C GLY A 210 1.78 3.94 -17.96
N LYS A 211 0.58 3.36 -18.03
CA LYS A 211 -0.63 4.11 -18.37
C LYS A 211 -1.03 5.12 -17.28
N ILE A 212 -0.98 4.74 -16.01
CA ILE A 212 -1.32 5.64 -14.89
C ILE A 212 -0.35 6.83 -14.82
N HIS A 213 0.93 6.60 -15.10
CA HIS A 213 1.98 7.61 -15.06
C HIS A 213 2.24 8.32 -16.40
N GLY A 214 1.62 7.86 -17.49
CA GLY A 214 1.78 8.45 -18.82
C GLY A 214 3.14 8.21 -19.47
N VAL A 215 3.82 7.11 -19.11
CA VAL A 215 5.14 6.72 -19.63
C VAL A 215 5.04 5.40 -20.40
N PRO A 216 5.88 5.16 -21.42
CA PRO A 216 5.92 3.88 -22.09
C PRO A 216 6.44 2.79 -21.15
N LEU A 217 6.02 1.54 -21.36
CA LEU A 217 6.35 0.37 -20.51
C LEU A 217 7.86 0.26 -20.22
N ASP A 218 8.68 0.60 -21.20
CA ASP A 218 10.11 0.44 -21.16
C ASP A 218 10.82 1.56 -20.36
N GLU A 219 10.09 2.60 -19.96
CA GLU A 219 10.50 3.69 -19.06
C GLU A 219 9.84 3.59 -17.67
N VAL A 220 9.07 2.53 -17.40
CA VAL A 220 8.39 2.35 -16.11
C VAL A 220 9.40 2.05 -15.00
N HIS A 221 9.37 2.92 -13.99
CA HIS A 221 9.97 2.69 -12.68
C HIS A 221 8.86 2.33 -11.70
N PHE A 222 8.90 1.12 -11.18
CA PHE A 222 7.83 0.64 -10.31
C PHE A 222 7.94 1.29 -8.93
N HIS A 223 6.89 1.98 -8.51
CA HIS A 223 6.87 2.66 -7.22
C HIS A 223 6.47 1.75 -6.06
N GLU A 224 5.64 0.74 -6.30
CA GLU A 224 5.20 -0.19 -5.25
C GLU A 224 5.63 -1.64 -5.56
N VAL A 225 5.64 -1.99 -6.85
CA VAL A 225 5.87 -3.38 -7.31
C VAL A 225 7.34 -3.66 -7.66
N GLY A 226 8.20 -2.63 -7.62
CA GLY A 226 9.64 -2.74 -7.92
C GLY A 226 10.48 -3.24 -6.75
N ALA A 227 9.84 -3.40 -5.59
CA ALA A 227 10.47 -3.89 -4.38
C ALA A 227 10.73 -5.41 -4.45
N VAL A 228 11.72 -5.86 -3.68
CA VAL A 228 12.11 -7.27 -3.56
C VAL A 228 10.92 -8.16 -3.19
N ASP A 229 10.04 -7.70 -2.31
CA ASP A 229 8.85 -8.45 -1.89
C ASP A 229 7.96 -8.84 -3.07
N SER A 230 7.70 -7.91 -3.99
CA SER A 230 6.89 -8.17 -5.18
C SER A 230 7.59 -9.09 -6.18
N ILE A 231 8.93 -9.01 -6.31
CA ILE A 231 9.72 -9.92 -7.13
C ILE A 231 9.65 -11.34 -6.58
N VAL A 232 9.84 -11.51 -5.28
CA VAL A 232 9.71 -12.79 -4.60
C VAL A 232 8.30 -13.34 -4.75
N ASP A 233 7.27 -12.51 -4.57
CA ASP A 233 5.87 -12.91 -4.71
C ASP A 233 5.56 -13.45 -6.11
N ILE A 234 5.91 -12.70 -7.16
CA ILE A 234 5.56 -13.04 -8.55
C ILE A 234 6.36 -14.25 -9.04
N VAL A 235 7.67 -14.27 -8.77
CA VAL A 235 8.53 -15.38 -9.20
C VAL A 235 8.24 -16.62 -8.36
N GLY A 236 8.05 -16.49 -7.04
CA GLY A 236 7.68 -17.57 -6.14
C GLY A 236 6.34 -18.21 -6.51
N ALA A 237 5.32 -17.39 -6.81
CA ALA A 237 4.04 -17.86 -7.33
C ALA A 237 4.20 -18.65 -8.64
N SER A 238 5.01 -18.13 -9.58
CA SER A 238 5.29 -18.79 -10.86
C SER A 238 5.98 -20.15 -10.67
N ILE A 239 6.94 -20.24 -9.75
CA ILE A 239 7.62 -21.50 -9.39
C ILE A 239 6.62 -22.50 -8.81
N LEU A 240 5.81 -22.09 -7.82
CA LEU A 240 4.90 -22.99 -7.12
C LEU A 240 3.83 -23.56 -8.05
N ILE A 241 3.25 -22.75 -8.94
CA ILE A 241 2.22 -23.19 -9.88
C ILE A 241 2.73 -24.32 -10.79
N HIS A 242 3.91 -24.12 -11.38
CA HIS A 242 4.50 -25.11 -12.30
C HIS A 242 5.05 -26.32 -11.56
N GLN A 243 5.67 -26.13 -10.40
CA GLN A 243 6.12 -27.23 -9.54
C GLN A 243 4.96 -28.13 -9.10
N MET A 244 3.80 -27.55 -8.80
CA MET A 244 2.59 -28.28 -8.42
C MET A 244 1.93 -28.97 -9.62
N GLY A 245 2.37 -28.71 -10.86
CA GLY A 245 1.79 -29.27 -12.08
C GLY A 245 0.35 -28.84 -12.30
N ILE A 246 0.01 -27.58 -11.96
CA ILE A 246 -1.32 -27.02 -12.20
C ILE A 246 -1.48 -26.75 -13.69
N GLU A 247 -2.54 -27.29 -14.29
CA GLU A 247 -2.81 -27.20 -15.73
C GLU A 247 -3.91 -26.18 -16.05
N ALA A 248 -4.83 -25.95 -15.11
CA ALA A 248 -5.90 -24.97 -15.25
C ALA A 248 -6.10 -24.19 -13.96
N ILE A 249 -6.37 -22.88 -14.08
CA ILE A 249 -6.60 -21.99 -12.96
C ILE A 249 -7.92 -21.25 -13.19
N HIS A 250 -8.86 -21.39 -12.27
CA HIS A 250 -10.15 -20.69 -12.27
C HIS A 250 -10.25 -19.81 -11.02
N SER A 251 -11.09 -18.78 -11.03
CA SER A 251 -11.24 -17.90 -9.87
C SER A 251 -12.71 -17.50 -9.64
N SER A 252 -13.06 -17.21 -8.39
CA SER A 252 -14.27 -16.43 -8.09
C SER A 252 -14.15 -15.01 -8.67
N PRO A 253 -15.25 -14.22 -8.73
CA PRO A 253 -15.13 -12.76 -8.82
C PRO A 253 -14.19 -12.21 -7.74
N VAL A 254 -13.55 -11.07 -8.02
CA VAL A 254 -12.46 -10.53 -7.20
C VAL A 254 -12.96 -9.36 -6.35
N PRO A 255 -12.99 -9.45 -5.01
CA PRO A 255 -13.34 -8.33 -4.16
C PRO A 255 -12.18 -7.34 -4.04
N VAL A 256 -12.46 -6.07 -4.27
CA VAL A 256 -11.45 -4.99 -4.25
C VAL A 256 -11.43 -4.20 -2.94
N GLY A 257 -12.50 -4.28 -2.15
CA GLY A 257 -12.72 -3.42 -0.99
C GLY A 257 -13.28 -2.04 -1.36
N MET A 258 -13.22 -1.08 -0.44
CA MET A 258 -13.69 0.29 -0.66
C MET A 258 -12.92 1.32 0.17
N GLY A 259 -13.18 2.60 -0.10
CA GLY A 259 -12.65 3.71 0.70
C GLY A 259 -11.42 4.34 0.08
N LYS A 260 -10.44 4.69 0.92
CA LYS A 260 -9.19 5.32 0.52
C LYS A 260 -8.01 4.70 1.27
N ILE A 261 -6.86 4.65 0.62
CA ILE A 261 -5.57 4.23 1.20
C ILE A 261 -4.56 5.34 1.06
N ARG A 262 -3.53 5.33 1.92
CA ARG A 262 -2.38 6.21 1.78
C ARG A 262 -1.21 5.41 1.21
N ILE A 263 -0.70 5.88 0.09
CA ILE A 263 0.46 5.36 -0.63
C ILE A 263 1.50 6.47 -0.77
N ASP A 264 2.66 6.19 -1.36
CA ASP A 264 3.75 7.17 -1.54
C ASP A 264 3.32 8.41 -2.34
N HIS A 265 2.34 8.23 -3.22
CA HIS A 265 1.74 9.30 -4.02
C HIS A 265 0.62 10.08 -3.30
N GLY A 266 0.35 9.79 -2.02
CA GLY A 266 -0.68 10.44 -1.22
C GLY A 266 -1.90 9.55 -0.99
N ILE A 267 -3.09 10.15 -0.94
CA ILE A 267 -4.33 9.43 -0.62
C ILE A 267 -5.07 9.05 -1.89
N TYR A 268 -5.26 7.76 -2.11
CA TYR A 268 -5.88 7.21 -3.33
C TYR A 268 -7.17 6.44 -3.02
N PRO A 269 -8.12 6.35 -3.98
CA PRO A 269 -9.29 5.51 -3.84
C PRO A 269 -8.92 4.03 -3.79
N VAL A 270 -9.79 3.21 -3.19
CA VAL A 270 -9.74 1.75 -3.30
C VAL A 270 -10.83 1.29 -4.28
N PRO A 271 -10.49 0.47 -5.29
CA PRO A 271 -9.15 -0.03 -5.63
C PRO A 271 -8.19 1.08 -6.09
N ALA A 272 -6.89 0.90 -5.84
CA ALA A 272 -5.86 1.78 -6.36
C ALA A 272 -5.91 1.83 -7.91
N PRO A 273 -5.49 2.94 -8.57
CA PRO A 273 -5.65 3.10 -10.01
C PRO A 273 -4.97 2.02 -10.85
N ALA A 274 -3.75 1.61 -10.49
CA ALA A 274 -3.04 0.53 -11.17
C ALA A 274 -3.77 -0.80 -10.99
N THR A 275 -4.24 -1.12 -9.78
CA THR A 275 -5.06 -2.30 -9.50
C THR A 275 -6.32 -2.34 -10.36
N LEU A 276 -7.05 -1.22 -10.47
CA LEU A 276 -8.27 -1.17 -11.27
C LEU A 276 -7.99 -1.27 -12.78
N GLU A 277 -6.87 -0.70 -13.24
CA GLU A 277 -6.43 -0.82 -14.63
C GLU A 277 -6.06 -2.26 -14.99
N ILE A 278 -5.40 -3.00 -14.08
CA ILE A 278 -5.08 -4.43 -14.21
C ILE A 278 -6.36 -5.26 -14.32
N LEU A 279 -7.37 -4.98 -13.50
CA LEU A 279 -8.61 -5.76 -13.40
C LEU A 279 -9.63 -5.50 -14.53
N LYS A 280 -9.29 -4.73 -15.57
CA LYS A 280 -10.19 -4.54 -16.72
C LYS A 280 -10.54 -5.88 -17.38
N GLY A 281 -11.82 -6.21 -17.43
CA GLY A 281 -12.32 -7.48 -17.97
C GLY A 281 -12.41 -8.60 -16.94
N VAL A 282 -11.95 -8.38 -15.70
CA VAL A 282 -12.11 -9.29 -14.57
C VAL A 282 -13.41 -8.96 -13.83
N PRO A 283 -14.28 -9.95 -13.53
CA PRO A 283 -15.47 -9.72 -12.71
C PRO A 283 -15.10 -9.27 -11.30
N LEU A 284 -15.62 -8.13 -10.88
CA LEU A 284 -15.43 -7.61 -9.53
C LEU A 284 -16.54 -8.09 -8.59
N GLU A 285 -16.16 -8.40 -7.35
CA GLU A 285 -17.10 -8.66 -6.27
C GLU A 285 -17.27 -7.39 -5.41
N ALA A 286 -18.52 -7.06 -5.11
CA ALA A 286 -18.80 -5.96 -4.19
C ALA A 286 -18.35 -6.33 -2.77
N SER A 287 -17.73 -5.39 -2.07
CA SER A 287 -17.27 -5.59 -0.70
C SER A 287 -17.67 -4.40 0.15
N ASP A 288 -18.00 -4.63 1.42
CA ASP A 288 -18.25 -3.63 2.45
C ASP A 288 -16.96 -3.22 3.22
N VAL A 289 -15.83 -3.88 2.93
CA VAL A 289 -14.59 -3.70 3.69
C VAL A 289 -13.86 -2.42 3.29
N ARG A 290 -13.65 -1.53 4.26
CA ARG A 290 -12.87 -0.28 4.10
C ARG A 290 -11.37 -0.52 4.17
N PHE A 291 -10.84 -1.28 3.23
CA PHE A 291 -9.42 -1.60 3.08
C PHE A 291 -9.16 -2.09 1.66
N GLU A 292 -7.92 -2.01 1.18
CA GLU A 292 -7.53 -2.64 -0.09
C GLU A 292 -7.44 -4.17 0.08
N LEU A 293 -8.47 -4.88 -0.40
CA LEU A 293 -8.50 -6.35 -0.31
C LEU A 293 -7.68 -7.02 -1.41
N THR A 294 -7.60 -6.38 -2.57
CA THR A 294 -6.82 -6.87 -3.70
C THR A 294 -5.70 -5.88 -4.00
N THR A 295 -4.46 -6.31 -3.82
CA THR A 295 -3.27 -5.50 -4.11
C THR A 295 -2.94 -5.53 -5.61
N PRO A 296 -2.12 -4.61 -6.14
CA PRO A 296 -1.69 -4.65 -7.55
C PRO A 296 -1.09 -6.01 -7.95
N THR A 297 -0.24 -6.59 -7.09
CA THR A 297 0.37 -7.91 -7.32
C THR A 297 -0.68 -9.03 -7.34
N GLY A 298 -1.61 -9.03 -6.39
CA GLY A 298 -2.71 -10.01 -6.35
C GLY A 298 -3.62 -9.91 -7.58
N ALA A 299 -3.97 -8.69 -7.98
CA ALA A 299 -4.75 -8.42 -9.19
C ALA A 299 -4.06 -8.95 -10.45
N ALA A 300 -2.74 -8.73 -10.59
CA ALA A 300 -2.01 -9.19 -11.76
C ALA A 300 -1.89 -10.72 -11.81
N ILE A 301 -1.62 -11.35 -10.66
CA ILE A 301 -1.59 -12.81 -10.53
C ILE A 301 -2.92 -13.41 -11.01
N VAL A 302 -4.05 -12.97 -10.46
CA VAL A 302 -5.35 -13.54 -10.85
C VAL A 302 -5.71 -13.21 -12.29
N SER A 303 -5.36 -12.03 -12.80
CA SER A 303 -5.68 -11.61 -14.17
C SER A 303 -4.87 -12.38 -15.23
N VAL A 304 -3.61 -12.72 -14.94
CA VAL A 304 -2.76 -13.48 -15.88
C VAL A 304 -3.01 -14.98 -15.80
N LEU A 305 -3.26 -15.49 -14.59
CA LEU A 305 -3.34 -16.93 -14.36
C LEU A 305 -4.74 -17.50 -14.58
N ALA A 306 -5.80 -16.79 -14.17
CA ALA A 306 -7.15 -17.33 -14.24
C ALA A 306 -7.64 -17.38 -15.70
N GLN A 307 -8.08 -18.56 -16.13
CA GLN A 307 -8.63 -18.82 -17.45
C GLN A 307 -10.15 -18.56 -17.50
N GLN A 308 -10.82 -18.73 -16.35
CA GLN A 308 -12.27 -18.57 -16.21
C GLN A 308 -12.61 -18.00 -14.84
N TYR A 309 -13.68 -17.21 -14.81
CA TYR A 309 -14.25 -16.65 -13.58
C TYR A 309 -15.65 -17.19 -13.34
N GLY A 310 -15.96 -17.61 -12.12
CA GLY A 310 -17.26 -18.18 -11.80
C GLY A 310 -17.26 -18.96 -10.48
N PRO A 311 -18.31 -19.76 -10.23
CA PRO A 311 -18.36 -20.61 -9.04
C PRO A 311 -17.32 -21.74 -9.10
N ILE A 312 -17.13 -22.41 -7.96
CA ILE A 312 -16.27 -23.59 -7.85
C ILE A 312 -16.69 -24.63 -8.92
N PRO A 313 -15.76 -25.10 -9.78
CA PRO A 313 -16.08 -26.09 -10.80
C PRO A 313 -16.42 -27.46 -10.19
N SER A 314 -17.05 -28.32 -10.98
CA SER A 314 -17.28 -29.72 -10.57
C SER A 314 -15.97 -30.51 -10.64
N ILE A 315 -15.24 -30.58 -9.52
CA ILE A 315 -13.96 -31.28 -9.39
C ILE A 315 -13.94 -32.15 -8.12
N LYS A 316 -13.11 -33.19 -8.10
CA LYS A 316 -12.80 -33.92 -6.87
C LYS A 316 -11.64 -33.21 -6.16
N VAL A 317 -11.93 -32.60 -5.02
CA VAL A 317 -10.92 -31.88 -4.22
C VAL A 317 -9.87 -32.85 -3.69
N SER A 318 -8.60 -32.57 -3.98
CA SER A 318 -7.43 -33.31 -3.48
C SER A 318 -6.66 -32.55 -2.39
N ALA A 319 -6.65 -31.22 -2.44
CA ALA A 319 -6.01 -30.38 -1.43
C ALA A 319 -6.72 -29.02 -1.31
N ILE A 320 -6.61 -28.40 -0.14
CA ILE A 320 -7.08 -27.04 0.14
C ILE A 320 -5.96 -26.33 0.87
N GLY A 321 -5.72 -25.06 0.53
CA GLY A 321 -4.75 -24.23 1.22
C GLY A 321 -5.33 -22.85 1.54
N TYR A 322 -4.88 -22.28 2.65
CA TYR A 322 -5.19 -20.93 3.09
C TYR A 322 -3.92 -20.11 3.25
N GLY A 323 -3.87 -18.95 2.59
CA GLY A 323 -2.79 -17.98 2.72
C GLY A 323 -3.25 -16.74 3.46
N ALA A 324 -2.50 -16.33 4.49
CA ALA A 324 -2.90 -15.24 5.37
C ALA A 324 -2.38 -13.87 4.90
N GLY A 325 -3.27 -12.89 4.81
CA GLY A 325 -2.88 -11.50 4.56
C GLY A 325 -2.34 -10.83 5.82
N THR A 326 -1.55 -9.77 5.64
CA THR A 326 -0.93 -9.03 6.76
C THR A 326 -1.97 -8.38 7.66
N LYS A 327 -2.96 -7.68 7.08
CA LYS A 327 -4.03 -7.02 7.84
C LYS A 327 -4.84 -8.04 8.65
N THR A 328 -5.22 -7.66 9.87
CA THR A 328 -6.16 -8.42 10.70
C THR A 328 -7.45 -7.61 10.84
N PHE A 329 -8.58 -8.25 10.58
CA PHE A 329 -9.92 -7.72 10.85
C PHE A 329 -10.50 -8.40 12.08
N ALA A 330 -11.32 -7.69 12.84
CA ALA A 330 -11.89 -8.20 14.09
C ALA A 330 -13.04 -9.19 13.85
N ASP A 331 -13.78 -9.03 12.76
CA ASP A 331 -15.04 -9.71 12.47
C ASP A 331 -14.94 -10.77 11.37
N ARG A 332 -13.82 -10.83 10.64
CA ARG A 332 -13.65 -11.70 9.46
C ARG A 332 -12.19 -12.13 9.24
N PRO A 333 -11.95 -13.30 8.61
CA PRO A 333 -10.60 -13.74 8.26
C PRO A 333 -10.05 -12.98 7.05
N ASN A 334 -8.81 -12.52 7.11
CA ASN A 334 -8.07 -12.01 5.94
C ASN A 334 -7.21 -13.13 5.36
N VAL A 335 -7.80 -13.97 4.52
CA VAL A 335 -7.14 -15.14 3.92
C VAL A 335 -7.60 -15.36 2.49
N LEU A 336 -6.70 -15.84 1.64
CA LEU A 336 -7.04 -16.42 0.34
C LEU A 336 -7.23 -17.92 0.54
N ARG A 337 -8.29 -18.50 -0.04
CA ARG A 337 -8.45 -19.96 -0.12
C ARG A 337 -8.13 -20.43 -1.53
N VAL A 338 -7.34 -21.48 -1.64
CA VAL A 338 -7.15 -22.22 -2.89
C VAL A 338 -7.64 -23.65 -2.75
N ILE A 339 -8.21 -24.18 -3.83
CA ILE A 339 -8.71 -25.55 -3.91
C ILE A 339 -8.02 -26.23 -5.10
N VAL A 340 -7.37 -27.35 -4.84
CA VAL A 340 -6.73 -28.18 -5.87
C VAL A 340 -7.55 -29.44 -6.06
N GLY A 341 -7.83 -29.82 -7.31
CA GLY A 341 -8.55 -31.05 -7.63
C GLY A 341 -8.51 -31.42 -9.11
N GLU A 342 -9.12 -32.55 -9.44
CA GLU A 342 -9.20 -33.09 -10.80
C GLU A 342 -10.56 -33.72 -11.14
#